data_AF-B6BBY3-F1
#
_entry.id   AF-B6BBY3-F1
#
_cell.length_a   1.000
_cell.length_b   1.000
_cell.length_c   1.000
_cell.angle_alpha   90.00
_cell.angle_beta   90.00
_cell.angle_gamma   90.00
#
_symmetry.space_group_name_H-M   'P 1'
#
loop_
_entity.id
_entity.type
_entity.pdbx_description
1 polymer ?
#
loop_
_entity_poly.entity_id
_entity_poly.type
_entity_poly.pdbx_seq_one_letter_code
_entity_poly.pdbx_strand_id
1 'polypeptide(L)' 'MTQEALSAFFGWLTVLHIGLLTLSALLLMLMHDWAAGLHARLFGLAPADVSLTFYRWLGTYKILIFATALGPWLALQLI' A
#
# COMPACT_ATOMS: atom_id res chain seq x y z
N MET A 1 -27.38 -3.88 -3.11
CA MET A 1 -26.57 -4.20 -1.91
C MET A 1 -27.08 -3.34 -0.76
N THR A 2 -27.08 -3.84 0.49
CA THR A 2 -27.46 -3.03 1.66
C THR A 2 -26.29 -2.11 2.07
N GLN A 3 -26.58 -1.03 2.79
CA GLN A 3 -25.56 -0.14 3.35
C GLN A 3 -24.60 -0.91 4.26
N GLU A 4 -25.11 -1.85 5.06
CA GLU A 4 -24.31 -2.72 5.92
C GLU A 4 -23.32 -3.58 5.13
N ALA A 5 -23.76 -4.17 4.01
CA ALA A 5 -22.89 -4.96 3.14
C ALA A 5 -21.78 -4.11 2.51
N LEU A 6 -22.08 -2.88 2.09
CA LEU A 6 -21.08 -1.95 1.56
C LEU A 6 -20.10 -1.48 2.64
N SER A 7 -20.60 -1.18 3.84
CA SER A 7 -19.79 -0.81 5.01
C SER A 7 -18.80 -1.92 5.36
N ALA A 8 -19.28 -3.18 5.42
CA ALA A 8 -18.43 -4.34 5.66
C ALA A 8 -17.39 -4.52 4.55
N PHE A 9 -17.79 -4.40 3.27
CA PHE A 9 -16.90 -4.54 2.14
C PHE A 9 -15.76 -3.50 2.16
N PHE A 10 -16.09 -2.21 2.23
CA PHE A 10 -15.07 -1.15 2.25
C PHE A 10 -14.24 -1.15 3.53
N GLY A 11 -14.81 -1.60 4.65
CA GLY A 11 -14.08 -1.80 5.91
C GLY A 11 -13.00 -2.87 5.78
N TRP A 12 -13.35 -4.07 5.32
CA TRP A 12 -12.37 -5.14 5.08
C TRP A 12 -11.36 -4.79 3.98
N LEU A 13 -11.81 -4.12 2.92
CA LEU A 13 -10.92 -3.63 1.86
C LEU A 13 -9.88 -2.66 2.43
N THR A 14 -10.28 -1.77 3.34
CA THR A 14 -9.38 -0.84 4.04
C THR A 14 -8.37 -1.59 4.90
N VAL A 15 -8.81 -2.57 5.69
CA VAL A 15 -7.93 -3.40 6.54
C VAL A 15 -6.88 -4.13 5.70
N LEU A 16 -7.30 -4.76 4.59
CA LEU A 16 -6.39 -5.48 3.70
C LEU A 16 -5.34 -4.54 3.07
N HIS A 17 -5.78 -3.38 2.59
CA HIS A 17 -4.91 -2.38 1.98
C HIS A 17 -3.89 -1.81 2.97
N ILE A 18 -4.32 -1.41 4.16
CA ILE A 18 -3.44 -0.88 5.22
C ILE A 18 -2.50 -1.97 5.71
N GLY A 19 -2.99 -3.20 5.88
CA GLY A 19 -2.18 -4.35 6.25
C GLY A 19 -1.06 -4.61 5.25
N LEU A 20 -1.38 -4.62 3.95
CA LEU A 20 -0.38 -4.78 2.90
C LEU A 20 0.62 -3.62 2.87
N LEU A 21 0.15 -2.37 2.93
CA LEU A 21 1.03 -1.20 2.95
C LEU A 21 1.99 -1.24 4.15
N THR A 22 1.49 -1.62 5.33
CA THR A 22 2.28 -1.73 6.56
C THR A 22 3.31 -2.85 6.44
N LEU A 23 2.89 -4.04 5.99
CA LEU A 23 3.80 -5.16 5.77
C LEU A 23 4.91 -4.79 4.77
N SER A 24 4.55 -4.17 3.64
CA SER A 24 5.53 -3.73 2.65
C SER A 24 6.49 -2.69 3.21
N ALA A 25 6.01 -1.70 3.98
CA ALA A 25 6.86 -0.70 4.61
C ALA A 25 7.85 -1.35 5.60
N LEU A 26 7.38 -2.26 6.44
CA LEU A 26 8.21 -3.00 7.39
C LEU A 26 9.27 -3.85 6.70
N LEU A 27 8.89 -4.60 5.66
CA LEU A 27 9.83 -5.40 4.87
C LEU A 27 10.89 -4.53 4.20
N LEU A 28 10.51 -3.38 3.63
CA LEU A 28 11.46 -2.44 3.02
C LEU A 28 12.43 -1.84 4.06
N MET A 29 11.95 -1.54 5.27
CA MET A 29 12.81 -1.05 6.36
C MET A 29 13.78 -2.13 6.87
N LEU A 30 13.31 -3.38 7.00
CA LEU A 30 14.10 -4.50 7.51
C LEU A 30 15.13 -5.00 6.48
N MET A 31 14.76 -5.00 5.20
CA MET A 31 15.56 -5.59 4.13
C MET A 31 16.45 -4.54 3.43
N HIS A 32 16.13 -3.25 3.53
CA HIS A 32 16.92 -2.10 3.07
C HIS A 32 17.67 -2.37 1.75
N ASP A 33 19.01 -2.33 1.78
CA ASP A 33 19.89 -2.48 0.62
C ASP A 33 19.80 -3.86 -0.03
N TRP A 34 19.44 -4.91 0.72
CA TRP A 34 19.30 -6.25 0.16
C TRP A 34 18.18 -6.30 -0.86
N ALA A 35 17.02 -5.72 -0.54
CA ALA A 35 15.87 -5.72 -1.43
C ALA A 35 16.14 -4.89 -2.69
N ALA A 36 16.74 -3.70 -2.52
CA ALA A 36 17.11 -2.83 -3.62
C ALA A 36 18.18 -3.47 -4.52
N GLY A 37 19.22 -4.08 -3.93
CA GLY A 37 20.29 -4.76 -4.66
C GLY A 37 19.81 -5.98 -5.43
N LEU A 38 18.91 -6.79 -4.85
CA LEU A 38 18.30 -7.93 -5.54
C LEU A 38 17.53 -7.48 -6.79
N HIS A 39 16.62 -6.51 -6.63
CA HIS A 39 15.81 -6.03 -7.75
C HIS A 39 16.66 -5.29 -8.80
N ALA A 40 17.66 -4.52 -8.37
CA ALA A 40 18.62 -3.87 -9.25
C ALA A 40 19.32 -4.89 -10.17
N ARG A 41 19.78 -6.02 -9.63
CA ARG A 41 20.41 -7.09 -10.41
C ARG A 41 19.44 -7.81 -11.35
N LEU A 42 18.21 -8.04 -10.91
CA LEU A 42 17.19 -8.72 -11.72
C LEU A 42 16.79 -7.89 -12.96
N PHE A 43 16.80 -6.56 -12.85
CA PHE A 43 16.31 -5.66 -13.90
C PHE A 43 17.39 -4.78 -14.53
N GLY A 44 18.66 -4.92 -14.14
CA GLY A 44 19.78 -4.12 -14.66
C GLY A 44 19.68 -2.64 -14.30
N LEU A 45 19.18 -2.32 -13.10
CA LEU A 45 18.97 -0.94 -12.62
C LEU A 45 20.03 -0.52 -11.60
N ALA A 46 20.16 0.80 -11.36
CA ALA A 46 20.91 1.28 -10.21
C ALA A 46 20.11 1.04 -8.91
N PRO A 47 20.74 0.55 -7.82
CA PRO A 47 20.04 0.34 -6.55
C PRO A 47 19.35 1.59 -5.99
N ALA A 48 19.93 2.77 -6.22
CA ALA A 48 19.33 4.05 -5.81
C ALA A 48 17.98 4.32 -6.49
N ASP A 49 17.85 3.98 -7.78
CA ASP A 49 16.60 4.14 -8.54
C ASP A 49 15.52 3.19 -8.03
N VAL A 50 15.91 1.97 -7.63
CA VAL A 50 15.01 0.98 -7.03
C VAL A 50 14.51 1.47 -5.67
N SER A 51 15.40 1.94 -4.80
CA SER A 51 15.02 2.49 -3.48
C SER A 51 14.07 3.68 -3.59
N LEU A 52 14.35 4.61 -4.51
CA LEU A 52 13.47 5.74 -4.78
C LEU A 52 12.11 5.29 -5.30
N THR A 53 12.08 4.27 -6.15
CA THR A 53 10.84 3.69 -6.68
C THR A 53 10.01 3.02 -5.58
N PHE A 54 10.64 2.30 -4.64
CA PHE A 54 9.93 1.74 -3.49
C PHE A 54 9.30 2.82 -2.61
N TYR A 55 10.02 3.90 -2.32
CA TYR A 55 9.46 5.03 -1.57
C TYR A 55 8.26 5.66 -2.30
N ARG A 56 8.39 5.90 -3.62
CA ARG A 56 7.29 6.42 -4.45
C ARG A 56 6.10 5.47 -4.46
N TRP A 57 6.34 4.17 -4.58
CA TRP A 57 5.28 3.16 -4.56
C TRP A 57 4.51 3.18 -3.23
N LEU A 58 5.20 3.25 -2.08
CA LEU A 58 4.54 3.37 -0.77
C LEU A 58 3.64 4.62 -0.70
N GLY A 59 4.13 5.77 -1.18
CA GLY A 59 3.36 7.01 -1.23
C GLY A 59 2.14 6.92 -2.14
N THR A 60 2.34 6.48 -3.39
CA THR A 60 1.25 6.33 -4.38
C THR A 60 0.21 5.32 -3.91
N TYR A 61 0.64 4.19 -3.35
CA TYR A 61 -0.27 3.18 -2.83
C TYR A 61 -1.11 3.73 -1.68
N LYS A 62 -0.51 4.52 -0.77
CA LYS A 62 -1.25 5.20 0.30
C LYS A 62 -2.38 6.10 -0.23
N ILE A 63 -2.14 6.84 -1.31
CA ILE A 63 -3.17 7.68 -1.96
C ILE A 63 -4.31 6.81 -2.50
N LEU A 64 -3.99 5.68 -3.13
CA LEU A 64 -5.01 4.73 -3.61
C LEU A 64 -5.89 4.24 -2.46
N ILE A 65 -5.31 3.86 -1.33
CA ILE A 65 -6.07 3.41 -0.14
C ILE A 65 -7.07 4.48 0.29
N PHE A 66 -6.64 5.76 0.37
CA PHE A 66 -7.53 6.85 0.75
C PHE A 66 -8.66 7.05 -0.25
N ALA A 67 -8.38 6.99 -1.55
CA ALA A 67 -9.36 7.25 -2.59
C ALA A 67 -10.35 6.09 -2.80
N THR A 68 -9.90 4.83 -2.70
CA THR A 68 -10.69 3.67 -3.15
C THR A 68 -11.21 2.78 -2.03
N ALA A 69 -10.70 2.93 -0.80
CA ALA A 69 -11.09 2.07 0.32
C ALA A 69 -11.50 2.89 1.56
N LEU A 70 -10.54 3.61 2.16
CA LEU A 70 -10.76 4.30 3.43
C LEU A 70 -11.75 5.46 3.29
N GLY A 71 -11.62 6.28 2.24
CA GLY A 71 -12.56 7.38 1.97
C GLY A 71 -14.02 6.92 1.84
N PRO A 72 -14.33 5.95 0.95
CA PRO A 72 -15.68 5.38 0.85
C PRO A 72 -16.18 4.72 2.15
N TRP A 73 -15.32 4.01 2.88
CA TRP A 73 -15.70 3.41 4.16
C TRP A 73 -16.09 4.47 5.19
N LEU A 74 -15.28 5.53 5.33
CA LEU A 74 -15.57 6.65 6.23
C LEU A 74 -16.86 7.35 5.83
N ALA A 75 -17.09 7.59 4.54
CA ALA A 75 -18.34 8.19 4.07
C ALA A 75 -19.56 7.37 4.52
N LEU A 76 -19.49 6.04 4.46
CA LEU A 76 -20.56 5.14 4.91
C LEU A 76 -20.73 5.10 6.43
N GLN A 77 -19.68 5.38 7.22
CA GLN A 77 -19.81 5.47 8.69
C GLN A 77 -20.41 6.81 9.15
N LEU A 78 -20.37 7.84 8.30
CA LEU A 78 -20.82 9.18 8.64
C LEU A 78 -22.30 9.43 8.33
N ILE A 79 -22.94 8.56 7.54
CA ILE A 79 -24.35 8.64 7.14
C ILE A 79 -25.16 7.49 7.76
#